data_AF-A0A3R9ZEC8-F1
#
_entry.id   AF-A0A3R9ZEC8-F1
#
_cell.length_a   1.000
_cell.length_b   1.000
_cell.length_c   1.000
_cell.angle_alpha   90.00
_cell.angle_beta   90.00
_cell.angle_gamma   90.00
#
_symmetry.space_group_name_H-M   'P 1'
#
loop_
_entity.id
_entity.type
_entity.pdbx_description
1 polymer ?
#
loop_
_entity_poly.entity_id
_entity_poly.type
_entity_poly.pdbx_seq_one_letter_code
_entity_poly.pdbx_strand_id
1 'polypeptide(L)'
;MRVDNGAFIKKKGFIEKLIDFFKDTFSKVQKIIYDNIVKDSGFRTIARILLVLFVIFSVVFFMLGLIEINQTELVVRLFKIGVISTVISDSTLNVIPDLFQGIVDSTIGISTVIMKSSMFDPINNRPLLPFPELNTVFSAYDGVIEMVTSKAFNNKIWGILFTSRFYLIIGIYICVILMFIGMCRSLVQYIMSFFLLALLTIILPIFIVTILFKQTMHFFDNWLEQFIGSCVMLIVITATVALMLSLIITQLQDMLYYTVCWDTIFSWKPLGITIIDFKFWKASSWDEFTKAVTPKNFFYVLISCVLFRVYM
;
A
#
# COMPACT_ATOMS: atom_id res chain seq x y z
N MET A 1 14.66 -37.44 5.95
CA MET A 1 13.71 -36.32 5.84
C MET A 1 14.48 -35.11 5.33
N ARG A 2 14.27 -34.69 4.08
CA ARG A 2 14.78 -33.41 3.60
C ARG A 2 13.86 -32.33 4.16
N VAL A 3 14.34 -31.61 5.16
CA VAL A 3 13.77 -30.32 5.54
C VAL A 3 14.32 -29.33 4.53
N ASP A 4 13.54 -29.03 3.50
CA ASP A 4 13.88 -27.98 2.54
C ASP A 4 13.80 -26.63 3.26
N ASN A 5 14.91 -26.19 3.85
CA ASN A 5 15.10 -24.80 4.32
C ASN A 5 15.35 -23.85 3.13
N GLY A 6 14.55 -23.99 2.07
CA GLY A 6 14.70 -23.29 0.79
C GLY A 6 13.86 -22.02 0.64
N ALA A 7 13.45 -21.37 1.72
CA ALA A 7 12.45 -20.29 1.67
C ALA A 7 13.02 -18.86 1.79
N PHE A 8 14.34 -18.66 1.90
CA PHE A 8 14.91 -17.31 1.99
C PHE A 8 15.45 -16.83 0.64
N ILE A 9 14.58 -16.75 -0.36
CA ILE A 9 14.93 -16.05 -1.60
C ILE A 9 14.65 -14.55 -1.40
N LYS A 10 15.75 -13.80 -1.33
CA LYS A 10 15.86 -12.34 -1.23
C LYS A 10 15.39 -11.59 -2.50
N LYS A 11 14.32 -12.05 -3.16
CA LYS A 11 13.88 -11.57 -4.46
C LYS A 11 12.57 -10.82 -4.29
N LYS A 12 12.57 -9.52 -4.63
CA LYS A 12 11.35 -8.71 -4.73
C LYS A 12 10.26 -9.49 -5.47
N GLY A 13 9.08 -9.53 -4.89
CA GLY A 13 7.95 -10.25 -5.45
C GLY A 13 7.45 -9.63 -6.75
N PHE A 14 6.47 -10.27 -7.36
CA PHE A 14 5.96 -9.85 -8.67
C PHE A 14 5.24 -8.51 -8.58
N ILE A 15 4.40 -8.32 -7.56
CA ILE A 15 3.63 -7.10 -7.35
C ILE A 15 4.56 -5.94 -7.02
N GLU A 16 5.53 -6.15 -6.12
CA GLU A 16 6.50 -5.13 -5.77
C GLU A 16 7.27 -4.61 -6.99
N LYS A 17 7.74 -5.51 -7.87
CA LYS A 17 8.43 -5.12 -9.11
C LYS A 17 7.56 -4.34 -10.07
N LEU A 18 6.30 -4.77 -10.25
CA LEU A 18 5.37 -4.06 -11.12
C LEU A 18 5.14 -2.64 -10.62
N ILE A 19 4.94 -2.46 -9.31
CA ILE A 19 4.63 -1.15 -8.75
C ILE A 19 5.87 -0.26 -8.74
N ASP A 20 7.05 -0.80 -8.45
CA ASP A 20 8.32 -0.07 -8.58
C ASP A 20 8.51 0.44 -10.02
N PHE A 21 8.22 -0.38 -11.03
CA PHE A 21 8.28 0.04 -12.44
C PHE A 21 7.34 1.22 -12.74
N PHE A 22 6.09 1.17 -12.25
CA PHE A 22 5.15 2.28 -12.41
C PHE A 22 5.63 3.54 -11.67
N LYS A 23 6.05 3.41 -10.40
CA LYS A 23 6.55 4.53 -9.59
C LYS A 23 7.75 5.21 -10.24
N ASP A 24 8.71 4.43 -10.73
CA ASP A 24 9.91 4.94 -11.40
C ASP A 24 9.57 5.68 -12.69
N THR A 25 8.64 5.15 -13.48
CA THR A 25 8.19 5.78 -14.72
C THR A 25 7.47 7.10 -14.43
N PHE A 26 6.53 7.09 -13.48
CA PHE A 26 5.80 8.31 -13.11
C PHE A 26 6.70 9.36 -12.50
N SER A 27 7.61 9.01 -11.60
CA SER A 27 8.56 9.95 -10.99
C SER A 27 9.46 10.60 -12.05
N LYS A 28 9.94 9.84 -13.04
CA LYS A 28 10.72 10.39 -14.16
C LYS A 28 9.90 11.37 -15.01
N VAL A 29 8.70 10.97 -15.42
CA VAL A 29 7.81 11.83 -16.22
C VAL A 29 7.43 13.09 -15.45
N GLN A 30 7.09 12.95 -14.17
CA GLN A 30 6.80 14.05 -13.27
C GLN A 30 7.96 15.04 -13.20
N LYS A 31 9.20 14.57 -12.99
CA LYS A 31 10.39 15.44 -12.94
C LYS A 31 10.62 16.17 -14.25
N ILE A 32 10.48 15.49 -15.39
CA ILE A 32 10.65 16.11 -16.71
C ILE A 32 9.62 17.22 -16.93
N ILE A 33 8.34 16.96 -16.66
CA ILE A 33 7.29 17.95 -16.89
C ILE A 33 7.43 19.12 -15.93
N TYR A 34 7.71 18.85 -14.65
CA TYR A 34 7.98 19.89 -13.65
C TYR A 34 9.14 20.79 -14.10
N ASP A 35 10.27 20.20 -14.49
CA ASP A 35 11.44 20.94 -14.95
C ASP A 35 11.12 21.80 -16.17
N ASN A 36 10.33 21.28 -17.12
CA ASN A 36 9.92 22.03 -18.30
C ASN A 36 9.05 23.24 -17.93
N ILE A 37 8.17 23.13 -16.94
CA ILE A 37 7.33 24.25 -16.49
C ILE A 37 8.19 25.32 -15.82
N VAL A 38 9.10 24.95 -14.92
CA VAL A 38 9.88 25.93 -14.15
C VAL A 38 11.02 26.54 -14.98
N LYS A 39 11.60 25.81 -15.93
CA LYS A 39 12.65 26.32 -16.84
C LYS A 39 12.10 27.14 -18.00
N ASP A 40 10.78 27.10 -18.24
CA ASP A 40 10.16 27.94 -19.26
C ASP A 40 10.36 29.44 -18.97
N SER A 41 10.87 30.16 -19.96
CA SER A 41 11.16 31.59 -19.84
C SER A 41 9.89 32.43 -19.72
N GLY A 42 8.79 31.97 -20.33
CA GLY A 42 7.47 32.59 -20.22
C GLY A 42 6.95 32.50 -18.78
N PHE A 43 6.95 31.31 -18.19
CA PHE A 43 6.55 31.09 -16.80
C PHE A 43 7.33 31.98 -15.83
N ARG A 44 8.66 32.02 -15.93
CA ARG A 44 9.51 32.86 -15.06
C ARG A 44 9.21 34.35 -15.22
N THR A 45 8.96 34.80 -16.44
CA THR A 45 8.63 36.20 -16.72
C THR A 45 7.29 36.57 -16.08
N ILE A 46 6.27 35.72 -16.24
CA ILE A 46 4.95 35.91 -15.63
C ILE A 46 5.06 35.94 -14.10
N ALA A 47 5.75 34.96 -13.51
CA ALA A 47 5.93 34.88 -12.06
C ALA A 47 6.68 36.11 -11.52
N ARG A 48 7.70 36.62 -12.24
CA ARG A 48 8.41 37.86 -11.89
C ARG A 48 7.52 39.09 -11.96
N ILE A 49 6.72 39.23 -13.02
CA ILE A 49 5.76 40.34 -13.17
C ILE A 49 4.75 40.31 -12.02
N LEU A 50 4.21 39.14 -11.69
CA LEU A 50 3.27 38.99 -10.58
C LEU A 50 3.91 39.37 -9.23
N LEU A 51 5.16 38.96 -8.98
CA LEU A 51 5.91 39.32 -7.78
C LEU A 51 6.08 40.84 -7.67
N VAL A 52 6.54 41.51 -8.72
CA VAL A 52 6.70 42.98 -8.75
C VAL A 52 5.35 43.67 -8.53
N LEU A 53 4.30 43.18 -9.19
CA LEU A 53 2.93 43.69 -9.04
C LEU A 53 2.43 43.59 -7.59
N PHE A 54 2.71 42.47 -6.91
CA PHE A 54 2.36 42.29 -5.51
C PHE A 54 3.09 43.26 -4.57
N VAL A 55 4.36 43.53 -4.83
CA VAL A 55 5.13 44.51 -4.05
C VAL A 55 4.55 45.91 -4.26
N ILE A 56 4.27 46.31 -5.50
CA ILE A 56 3.66 47.61 -5.81
C ILE A 56 2.31 47.76 -5.12
N PHE A 57 1.41 46.78 -5.27
CA PHE A 57 0.10 46.81 -4.60
C PHE A 57 0.25 46.89 -3.08
N SER A 58 1.19 46.13 -2.50
CA SER A 58 1.44 46.17 -1.05
C SER A 58 1.86 47.56 -0.57
N VAL A 59 2.74 48.24 -1.30
CA VAL A 59 3.19 49.60 -0.98
C VAL A 59 2.07 50.62 -1.14
N VAL A 60 1.31 50.54 -2.24
CA VAL A 60 0.19 51.47 -2.49
C VAL A 60 -0.89 51.33 -1.43
N PHE A 61 -1.32 50.10 -1.11
CA PHE A 61 -2.32 49.87 -0.08
C PHE A 61 -1.86 50.31 1.32
N PHE A 62 -0.55 50.20 1.59
CA PHE A 62 0.03 50.76 2.82
C PHE A 62 -0.01 52.28 2.84
N MET A 63 0.40 52.95 1.75
CA MET A 63 0.37 54.42 1.65
C MET A 63 -1.05 55.00 1.75
N LEU A 64 -2.05 54.27 1.25
CA LEU A 64 -3.46 54.62 1.37
C LEU A 64 -4.04 54.38 2.78
N GLY A 65 -3.27 53.78 3.69
CA GLY A 65 -3.74 53.42 5.04
C GLY A 65 -4.78 52.29 5.04
N LEU A 66 -4.91 51.54 3.95
CA LEU A 66 -5.85 50.41 3.83
C LEU A 66 -5.31 49.12 4.46
N ILE A 67 -4.02 49.12 4.79
CA ILE A 67 -3.29 48.00 5.38
C ILE A 67 -2.51 48.53 6.58
N GLU A 68 -2.74 47.93 7.74
CA GLU A 68 -1.90 48.14 8.92
C GLU A 68 -0.75 47.13 8.91
N ILE A 69 0.50 47.61 8.87
CA ILE A 69 1.66 46.72 8.93
C ILE A 69 1.85 46.29 10.40
N ASN A 70 1.29 45.14 10.75
CA ASN A 70 1.66 44.42 11.95
C ASN A 70 2.91 43.53 11.69
N GLN A 71 3.66 43.17 12.72
CA GLN A 71 4.86 42.32 12.60
C GLN A 71 4.53 40.97 11.94
N THR A 72 3.37 40.40 12.25
CA THR A 72 2.89 39.13 11.67
C THR A 72 2.59 39.25 10.18
N GLU A 73 1.94 40.33 9.75
CA GLU A 73 1.64 40.56 8.34
C GLU A 73 2.92 40.76 7.51
N LEU A 74 3.90 41.48 8.07
CA LEU A 74 5.18 41.71 7.41
C LEU A 74 5.91 40.38 7.17
N VAL A 75 5.97 39.52 8.19
CA VAL A 75 6.60 38.19 8.09
C VAL A 75 5.91 37.33 7.03
N VAL A 76 4.57 37.29 6.99
CA VAL A 76 3.83 36.52 5.98
C VAL A 76 4.13 37.01 4.56
N ARG A 77 4.24 38.33 4.34
CA ARG A 77 4.56 38.88 3.02
C ARG A 77 6.00 38.57 2.60
N LEU A 78 6.97 38.72 3.51
CA LEU A 78 8.35 38.35 3.25
C LEU A 78 8.48 36.85 2.93
N PHE A 79 7.73 36.00 3.64
CA PHE A 79 7.68 34.57 3.37
C PHE A 79 7.16 34.28 1.95
N LYS A 80 6.04 34.88 1.54
CA LYS A 80 5.49 34.70 0.18
C LYS A 80 6.49 35.10 -0.91
N ILE A 81 7.18 36.22 -0.72
CA ILE A 81 8.23 36.70 -1.65
C ILE A 81 9.39 35.70 -1.68
N GLY A 82 9.85 35.22 -0.52
CA GLY A 82 10.93 34.24 -0.41
C GLY A 82 10.60 32.93 -1.12
N VAL A 83 9.38 32.40 -0.94
CA VAL A 83 8.94 31.16 -1.59
C VAL A 83 8.94 31.31 -3.11
N ILE A 84 8.34 32.38 -3.65
CA ILE A 84 8.27 32.56 -5.11
C ILE A 84 9.64 32.86 -5.71
N SER A 85 10.49 33.63 -5.01
CA SER A 85 11.88 33.86 -5.41
C SER A 85 12.65 32.55 -5.52
N THR A 86 12.40 31.60 -4.61
CA THR A 86 13.01 30.25 -4.62
C THR A 86 12.55 29.44 -5.83
N VAL A 87 11.27 29.55 -6.23
CA VAL A 87 10.74 28.85 -7.42
C VAL A 87 11.33 29.41 -8.73
N ILE A 88 11.61 30.71 -8.80
CA ILE A 88 12.14 31.36 -10.01
C ILE A 88 13.66 31.20 -10.12
N SER A 89 14.38 31.08 -8.99
CA SER A 89 15.83 31.03 -8.95
C SER A 89 16.38 29.69 -9.45
N ASP A 90 17.36 29.73 -10.36
CA ASP A 90 18.04 28.55 -10.88
C ASP A 90 18.82 27.77 -9.81
N SER A 91 19.30 28.46 -8.77
CA SER A 91 20.11 27.84 -7.70
C SER A 91 19.30 27.05 -6.68
N THR A 92 17.99 27.32 -6.54
CA THR A 92 17.13 26.74 -5.50
C THR A 92 15.88 26.05 -6.03
N LEU A 93 15.84 25.84 -7.35
CA LEU A 93 14.72 25.25 -8.09
C LEU A 93 14.28 23.87 -7.56
N ASN A 94 15.20 23.11 -6.96
CA ASN A 94 14.94 21.76 -6.44
C ASN A 94 14.39 21.75 -5.00
N VAL A 95 14.51 22.84 -4.24
CA VAL A 95 14.14 22.85 -2.81
C VAL A 95 12.66 22.53 -2.60
N ILE A 96 11.79 23.15 -3.39
CA ILE A 96 10.34 22.97 -3.32
C ILE A 96 9.90 21.55 -3.75
N PRO A 97 10.27 21.04 -4.94
CA PRO A 97 9.85 19.70 -5.35
C PRO A 97 10.44 18.61 -4.44
N ASP A 98 11.66 18.80 -3.90
CA ASP A 98 12.27 17.87 -2.95
C ASP A 98 11.53 17.86 -1.61
N LEU A 99 11.04 19.03 -1.13
CA LEU A 99 10.22 19.10 0.08
C LEU A 99 8.92 18.30 -0.07
N PHE A 100 8.21 18.49 -1.18
CA PHE A 100 6.96 17.76 -1.43
C PHE A 100 7.19 16.27 -1.71
N GLN A 101 8.28 15.90 -2.39
CA GLN A 101 8.69 14.50 -2.52
C GLN A 101 9.02 13.89 -1.14
N GLY A 102 9.69 14.61 -0.26
CA GLY A 102 9.97 14.17 1.10
C GLY A 102 8.68 13.88 1.91
N ILE A 103 7.61 14.65 1.69
CA ILE A 103 6.29 14.39 2.30
C ILE A 103 5.69 13.09 1.74
N VAL A 104 5.77 12.87 0.43
CA VAL A 104 5.29 11.63 -0.21
C VAL A 104 6.08 10.42 0.28
N ASP A 105 7.40 10.51 0.34
CA ASP A 105 8.28 9.45 0.83
C ASP A 105 8.01 9.13 2.31
N SER A 106 7.78 10.15 3.13
CA SER A 106 7.38 9.99 4.53
C SER A 106 6.03 9.30 4.66
N THR A 107 5.06 9.64 3.80
CA THR A 107 3.74 9.00 3.75
C THR A 107 3.87 7.51 3.41
N ILE A 108 4.73 7.17 2.45
CA ILE A 108 5.03 5.78 2.11
C ILE A 108 5.72 5.08 3.29
N GLY A 109 6.67 5.74 3.97
CA GLY A 109 7.34 5.22 5.17
C GLY A 109 6.39 4.93 6.33
N ILE A 110 5.40 5.79 6.57
CA ILE A 110 4.34 5.53 7.57
C ILE A 110 3.53 4.29 7.16
N SER A 111 3.18 4.20 5.87
CA SER A 111 2.41 3.08 5.32
C SER A 111 3.17 1.75 5.44
N THR A 112 4.50 1.73 5.22
CA THR A 112 5.32 0.53 5.40
C THR A 112 5.39 0.09 6.86
N VAL A 113 5.51 1.03 7.81
CA VAL A 113 5.51 0.74 9.24
C VAL A 113 4.18 0.12 9.67
N ILE A 114 3.04 0.66 9.23
CA ILE A 114 1.71 0.13 9.53
C ILE A 114 1.54 -1.30 9.00
N MET A 115 1.99 -1.56 7.77
CA MET A 115 1.94 -2.90 7.20
C MET A 115 2.81 -3.87 7.99
N LYS A 116 4.04 -3.46 8.34
CA LYS A 116 4.98 -4.28 9.11
C LYS A 116 4.46 -4.62 10.49
N SER A 117 3.89 -3.66 11.21
CA SER A 117 3.36 -3.89 12.55
C SER A 117 2.14 -4.80 12.54
N SER A 118 1.27 -4.67 11.54
CA SER A 118 0.06 -5.50 11.42
C SER A 118 0.36 -6.96 11.06
N MET A 119 1.49 -7.22 10.42
CA MET A 119 1.92 -8.57 10.01
C MET A 119 2.79 -9.28 11.05
N PHE A 120 2.89 -8.73 12.26
CA PHE A 120 3.66 -9.26 13.38
C PHE A 120 2.74 -9.82 14.46
N ASP A 121 2.93 -11.07 14.89
CA ASP A 121 2.23 -11.65 16.03
C ASP A 121 2.97 -11.26 17.32
N PRO A 122 2.41 -10.37 18.16
CA PRO A 122 3.06 -9.90 19.37
C PRO A 122 3.16 -10.98 20.46
N ILE A 123 2.31 -12.02 20.42
CA ILE A 123 2.25 -13.05 21.47
C ILE A 123 3.37 -14.06 21.27
N ASN A 124 3.53 -14.53 20.03
CA ASN A 124 4.51 -15.57 19.69
C ASN A 124 5.83 -14.99 19.14
N ASN A 125 5.95 -13.66 19.11
CA ASN A 125 7.12 -12.91 18.63
C ASN A 125 7.62 -13.39 17.24
N ARG A 126 6.68 -13.69 16.35
CA ARG A 126 6.93 -14.25 15.02
C ARG A 126 6.15 -13.50 13.96
N PRO A 127 6.67 -13.38 12.73
CA PRO A 127 5.90 -12.81 11.64
C PRO A 127 4.76 -13.77 11.25
N LEU A 128 3.60 -13.21 10.90
CA LEU A 128 2.45 -13.98 10.41
C LEU A 128 2.74 -14.62 9.04
N LEU A 129 3.62 -14.00 8.26
CA LEU A 129 4.06 -14.48 6.95
C LEU A 129 5.55 -14.85 6.99
N PRO A 130 5.98 -15.97 6.37
CA PRO A 130 7.36 -16.45 6.43
C PRO A 130 8.28 -15.76 5.40
N PHE A 131 8.28 -14.42 5.33
CA PHE A 131 9.04 -13.65 4.33
C PHE A 131 10.14 -12.77 4.91
N PRO A 132 11.22 -12.52 4.12
CA PRO A 132 12.31 -11.66 4.51
C PRO A 132 11.79 -10.22 4.65
N GLU A 133 12.25 -9.54 5.70
CA GLU A 133 12.12 -8.10 5.98
C GLU A 133 11.04 -7.38 5.15
N LEU A 134 9.86 -7.14 5.75
CA LEU A 134 8.84 -6.23 5.21
C LEU A 134 9.44 -4.81 5.07
N ASN A 135 10.10 -4.59 3.94
CA ASN A 135 10.77 -3.34 3.60
C ASN A 135 9.84 -2.41 2.81
N THR A 136 8.79 -2.97 2.21
CA THR A 136 7.81 -2.23 1.40
C THR A 136 6.38 -2.66 1.75
N VAL A 137 5.39 -1.82 1.38
CA VAL A 137 3.96 -2.12 1.59
C VAL A 137 3.53 -3.36 0.79
N PHE A 138 4.19 -3.62 -0.34
CA PHE A 138 3.78 -4.64 -1.31
C PHE A 138 4.33 -6.03 -1.03
N SER A 139 5.37 -6.15 -0.21
CA SER A 139 5.90 -7.45 0.18
C SER A 139 4.86 -8.31 0.92
N ALA A 140 3.90 -7.69 1.62
CA ALA A 140 2.77 -8.40 2.22
C ALA A 140 1.85 -9.02 1.16
N TYR A 141 1.62 -8.34 0.04
CA TYR A 141 0.81 -8.86 -1.05
C TYR A 141 1.47 -10.06 -1.72
N ASP A 142 2.75 -9.93 -2.04
CA ASP A 142 3.53 -11.02 -2.62
C ASP A 142 3.60 -12.22 -1.67
N GLY A 143 3.72 -11.97 -0.36
CA GLY A 143 3.74 -13.03 0.64
C GLY A 143 2.43 -13.82 0.75
N VAL A 144 1.29 -13.16 0.59
CA VAL A 144 -0.01 -13.85 0.56
C VAL A 144 -0.16 -14.72 -0.68
N ILE A 145 0.26 -14.21 -1.84
CA ILE A 145 0.23 -14.97 -3.09
C ILE A 145 1.11 -16.22 -2.97
N GLU A 146 2.31 -16.07 -2.39
CA GLU A 146 3.21 -17.20 -2.20
C GLU A 146 2.66 -18.19 -1.15
N MET A 147 2.07 -17.71 -0.06
CA MET A 147 1.38 -18.58 0.91
C MET A 147 0.30 -19.44 0.24
N VAL A 148 -0.60 -18.81 -0.53
CA VAL A 148 -1.71 -19.50 -1.21
C VAL A 148 -1.22 -20.45 -2.30
N THR A 149 -0.14 -20.09 -3.00
CA THR A 149 0.45 -20.92 -4.07
C THR A 149 1.33 -22.04 -3.50
N SER A 150 1.71 -21.97 -2.22
CA SER A 150 2.59 -22.95 -1.60
C SER A 150 2.01 -24.37 -1.66
N LYS A 151 2.90 -25.34 -1.86
CA LYS A 151 2.54 -26.77 -1.81
C LYS A 151 1.97 -27.13 -0.44
N ALA A 152 2.51 -26.56 0.64
CA ALA A 152 2.04 -26.82 1.99
C ALA A 152 0.58 -26.42 2.19
N PHE A 153 0.19 -25.22 1.75
CA PHE A 153 -1.19 -24.74 1.84
C PHE A 153 -2.15 -25.63 1.05
N ASN A 154 -1.81 -25.91 -0.22
CA ASN A 154 -2.64 -26.76 -1.06
C ASN A 154 -2.74 -28.19 -0.53
N ASN A 155 -1.65 -28.80 -0.06
CA ASN A 155 -1.66 -30.15 0.51
C ASN A 155 -2.55 -30.23 1.76
N LYS A 156 -2.62 -29.17 2.58
CA LYS A 156 -3.55 -29.11 3.71
C LYS A 156 -5.00 -29.14 3.24
N ILE A 157 -5.36 -28.33 2.23
CA ILE A 157 -6.72 -28.29 1.66
C ILE A 157 -7.09 -29.64 1.04
N TRP A 158 -6.21 -30.21 0.21
CA TRP A 158 -6.46 -31.50 -0.43
C TRP A 158 -6.59 -32.63 0.60
N GLY A 159 -5.90 -32.55 1.74
CA GLY A 159 -6.04 -33.52 2.83
C GLY A 159 -7.46 -33.64 3.41
N ILE A 160 -8.35 -32.68 3.14
CA ILE A 160 -9.76 -32.70 3.56
C ILE A 160 -10.61 -33.66 2.68
N LEU A 161 -10.15 -34.01 1.48
CA LEU A 161 -10.95 -34.68 0.43
C LEU A 161 -11.59 -36.00 0.90
N PHE A 162 -10.88 -36.77 1.72
CA PHE A 162 -11.34 -38.07 2.23
C PHE A 162 -11.99 -37.98 3.63
N THR A 163 -12.47 -36.80 4.01
CA THR A 163 -13.15 -36.57 5.28
C THR A 163 -14.62 -36.18 5.07
N SER A 164 -15.48 -36.42 6.06
CA SER A 164 -16.91 -36.06 6.03
C SER A 164 -17.19 -34.57 5.69
N ARG A 165 -16.20 -33.68 5.81
CA ARG A 165 -16.31 -32.23 5.56
C ARG A 165 -15.73 -31.78 4.21
N PHE A 166 -15.70 -32.66 3.20
CA PHE A 166 -15.10 -32.38 1.88
C PHE A 166 -15.69 -31.14 1.17
N TYR A 167 -16.95 -30.78 1.44
CA TYR A 167 -17.60 -29.59 0.87
C TYR A 167 -16.90 -28.27 1.23
N LEU A 168 -16.12 -28.23 2.32
CA LEU A 168 -15.34 -27.05 2.72
C LEU A 168 -14.22 -26.71 1.74
N ILE A 169 -13.74 -27.67 0.93
CA ILE A 169 -12.67 -27.44 -0.05
C ILE A 169 -13.07 -26.34 -1.04
N ILE A 170 -14.27 -26.46 -1.61
CA ILE A 170 -14.84 -25.46 -2.53
C ILE A 170 -14.98 -24.11 -1.82
N GLY A 171 -15.47 -24.12 -0.58
CA GLY A 171 -15.59 -22.92 0.24
C GLY A 171 -14.26 -22.19 0.44
N ILE A 172 -13.19 -22.92 0.77
CA ILE A 172 -11.86 -22.34 1.01
C ILE A 172 -11.31 -21.70 -0.27
N TYR A 173 -11.46 -22.35 -1.43
CA TYR A 173 -11.06 -21.76 -2.71
C TYR A 173 -11.87 -20.51 -3.05
N ILE A 174 -13.17 -20.47 -2.74
CA ILE A 174 -13.98 -19.25 -2.88
C ILE A 174 -13.43 -18.13 -1.98
N CYS A 175 -13.08 -18.42 -0.72
CA CYS A 175 -12.48 -17.43 0.18
C CYS A 175 -11.14 -16.87 -0.36
N VAL A 176 -10.30 -17.74 -0.93
CA VAL A 176 -9.04 -17.34 -1.58
C VAL A 176 -9.29 -16.42 -2.77
N ILE A 177 -10.28 -16.73 -3.61
CA ILE A 177 -10.65 -15.89 -4.75
C ILE A 177 -11.17 -14.52 -4.29
N LEU A 178 -12.04 -14.49 -3.26
CA LEU A 178 -12.56 -13.24 -2.70
C LEU A 178 -11.44 -12.37 -2.12
N MET A 179 -10.49 -12.98 -1.40
CA MET A 179 -9.30 -12.29 -0.89
C MET A 179 -8.47 -11.70 -2.04
N PHE A 180 -8.22 -12.48 -3.10
CA PHE A 180 -7.46 -12.02 -4.26
C PHE A 180 -8.13 -10.83 -4.97
N ILE A 181 -9.45 -10.87 -5.13
CA ILE A 181 -10.22 -9.73 -5.70
C ILE A 181 -10.06 -8.47 -4.83
N GLY A 182 -10.16 -8.60 -3.51
CA GLY A 182 -9.95 -7.48 -2.59
C GLY A 182 -8.54 -6.89 -2.69
N MET A 183 -7.52 -7.74 -2.80
CA MET A 183 -6.13 -7.31 -3.00
C MET A 183 -5.93 -6.59 -4.34
N CYS A 184 -6.51 -7.08 -5.44
CA CYS A 184 -6.41 -6.39 -6.73
C CYS A 184 -7.07 -5.01 -6.68
N ARG A 185 -8.24 -4.91 -6.04
CA ARG A 185 -8.97 -3.64 -5.93
C ARG A 185 -8.21 -2.61 -5.08
N SER A 186 -7.62 -3.03 -3.97
CA SER A 186 -6.79 -2.15 -3.15
C SER A 186 -5.55 -1.64 -3.88
N LEU A 187 -4.91 -2.48 -4.70
CA LEU A 187 -3.77 -2.09 -5.51
C LEU A 187 -4.13 -1.03 -6.55
N VAL A 188 -5.27 -1.20 -7.23
CA VAL A 188 -5.76 -0.20 -8.20
C VAL A 188 -6.00 1.13 -7.49
N GLN A 189 -6.67 1.13 -6.34
CA GLN A 189 -6.94 2.35 -5.59
C GLN A 189 -5.65 3.04 -5.13
N TYR A 190 -4.67 2.27 -4.64
CA TYR A 190 -3.36 2.80 -4.26
C TYR A 190 -2.64 3.45 -5.46
N ILE A 191 -2.62 2.78 -6.62
CA ILE A 191 -1.97 3.31 -7.83
C ILE A 191 -2.67 4.61 -8.29
N MET A 192 -4.00 4.68 -8.21
CA MET A 192 -4.74 5.88 -8.57
C MET A 192 -4.43 7.06 -7.64
N SER A 193 -4.35 6.83 -6.32
CA SER A 193 -3.94 7.88 -5.37
C SER A 193 -2.51 8.35 -5.60
N PHE A 194 -1.58 7.42 -5.90
CA PHE A 194 -0.20 7.78 -6.23
C PHE A 194 -0.10 8.58 -7.53
N PHE A 195 -0.87 8.21 -8.56
CA PHE A 195 -0.95 8.94 -9.81
C PHE A 195 -1.47 10.37 -9.61
N LEU A 196 -2.51 10.54 -8.78
CA LEU A 196 -3.04 11.86 -8.44
C LEU A 196 -1.99 12.73 -7.73
N LEU A 197 -1.21 12.17 -6.81
CA LEU A 197 -0.09 12.88 -6.17
C LEU A 197 0.98 13.30 -7.17
N ALA A 198 1.34 12.43 -8.11
CA ALA A 198 2.29 12.76 -9.17
C ALA A 198 1.78 13.95 -10.01
N LEU A 199 0.51 13.93 -10.40
CA LEU A 199 -0.12 15.01 -11.16
C LEU A 199 -0.17 16.32 -10.37
N LEU A 200 -0.56 16.27 -9.08
CA LEU A 200 -0.59 17.44 -8.20
C LEU A 200 0.80 18.05 -8.02
N THR A 201 1.84 17.23 -7.99
CA THR A 201 3.22 17.71 -7.88
C THR A 201 3.72 18.36 -9.19
N ILE A 202 3.24 17.91 -10.35
CA ILE A 202 3.57 18.54 -11.65
C ILE A 202 3.04 19.99 -11.71
N ILE A 203 1.80 20.21 -11.25
CA ILE A 203 1.12 21.52 -11.31
C ILE A 203 1.48 22.44 -10.14
N LEU A 204 2.21 21.94 -9.14
CA LEU A 204 2.73 22.67 -7.98
C LEU A 204 3.30 24.08 -8.30
N PRO A 205 4.20 24.28 -9.28
CA PRO A 205 4.83 25.59 -9.47
C PRO A 205 3.81 26.65 -9.89
N ILE A 206 2.72 26.26 -10.57
CA ILE A 206 1.63 27.15 -10.95
C ILE A 206 0.84 27.57 -9.71
N PHE A 207 0.45 26.61 -8.87
CA PHE A 207 -0.32 26.89 -7.67
C PHE A 207 0.46 27.68 -6.62
N ILE A 208 1.78 27.49 -6.51
CA ILE A 208 2.61 28.29 -5.58
C ILE A 208 2.53 29.79 -5.90
N VAL A 209 2.52 30.17 -7.18
CA VAL A 209 2.44 31.59 -7.55
C VAL A 209 1.10 32.21 -7.12
N THR A 210 0.03 31.41 -7.03
CA THR A 210 -1.29 31.89 -6.59
C THR A 210 -1.36 32.28 -5.11
N ILE A 211 -0.37 31.89 -4.29
CA ILE A 211 -0.29 32.26 -2.86
C ILE A 211 -0.09 33.77 -2.65
N LEU A 212 0.39 34.46 -3.69
CA LEU A 212 0.79 35.86 -3.66
C LEU A 212 -0.42 36.77 -3.35
N PHE A 213 -1.57 36.52 -3.97
CA PHE A 213 -2.77 37.33 -3.78
C PHE A 213 -3.83 36.61 -2.95
N LYS A 214 -4.49 37.36 -2.05
CA LYS A 214 -5.58 36.83 -1.20
C LYS A 214 -6.73 36.25 -2.03
N GLN A 215 -7.05 36.86 -3.16
CA GLN A 215 -8.14 36.41 -4.04
C GLN A 215 -7.85 35.06 -4.70
N THR A 216 -6.59 34.79 -5.07
CA THR A 216 -6.19 33.55 -5.75
C THR A 216 -5.71 32.47 -4.79
N MET A 217 -5.53 32.80 -3.51
CA MET A 217 -5.01 31.89 -2.49
C MET A 217 -5.87 30.62 -2.32
N HIS A 218 -7.19 30.73 -2.51
CA HIS A 218 -8.10 29.58 -2.46
C HIS A 218 -7.74 28.47 -3.47
N PHE A 219 -7.10 28.80 -4.61
CA PHE A 219 -6.61 27.78 -5.54
C PHE A 219 -5.45 26.96 -4.95
N PHE A 220 -4.53 27.63 -4.25
CA PHE A 220 -3.45 26.96 -3.53
C PHE A 220 -3.99 26.14 -2.35
N ASP A 221 -4.94 26.68 -1.58
CA ASP A 221 -5.53 25.98 -0.45
C ASP A 221 -6.22 24.68 -0.89
N ASN A 222 -7.02 24.73 -1.96
CA ASN A 222 -7.67 23.55 -2.52
C ASN A 222 -6.67 22.53 -3.09
N TRP A 223 -5.62 23.01 -3.75
CA TRP A 223 -4.55 22.14 -4.24
C TRP A 223 -3.85 21.43 -3.06
N LEU A 224 -3.54 22.16 -1.99
CA LEU A 224 -2.88 21.63 -0.80
C LEU A 224 -3.78 20.63 -0.08
N GLU A 225 -5.08 20.92 0.04
CA GLU A 225 -6.07 20.00 0.60
C GLU A 225 -6.15 18.70 -0.20
N GLN A 226 -6.17 18.77 -1.53
CA GLN A 226 -6.14 17.58 -2.40
C GLN A 226 -4.83 16.81 -2.27
N PHE A 227 -3.69 17.50 -2.17
CA PHE A 227 -2.39 16.88 -1.98
C PHE A 227 -2.32 16.10 -0.66
N ILE A 228 -2.66 16.76 0.46
CA ILE A 228 -2.68 16.13 1.78
C ILE A 228 -3.72 15.01 1.82
N GLY A 229 -4.91 15.24 1.28
CA GLY A 229 -5.97 14.23 1.20
C GLY A 229 -5.53 12.98 0.46
N SER A 230 -4.76 13.13 -0.63
CA SER A 230 -4.21 12.00 -1.38
C SER A 230 -3.14 11.24 -0.59
N CYS A 231 -2.29 11.94 0.17
CA CYS A 231 -1.34 11.29 1.09
C CYS A 231 -2.05 10.49 2.19
N VAL A 232 -3.07 11.10 2.83
CA VAL A 232 -3.88 10.43 3.86
C VAL A 232 -4.59 9.21 3.29
N MET A 233 -5.13 9.32 2.07
CA MET A 233 -5.78 8.22 1.38
C MET A 233 -4.84 7.01 1.19
N LEU A 234 -3.57 7.23 0.81
CA LEU A 234 -2.57 6.15 0.72
C LEU A 234 -2.35 5.43 2.06
N ILE A 235 -2.28 6.20 3.15
CA ILE A 235 -2.11 5.66 4.51
C ILE A 235 -3.34 4.83 4.90
N VAL A 236 -4.55 5.37 4.69
CA VAL A 236 -5.81 4.72 5.07
C VAL A 236 -6.03 3.43 4.28
N ILE A 237 -5.76 3.43 2.97
CA ILE A 237 -5.83 2.21 2.14
C ILE A 237 -4.86 1.16 2.69
N THR A 238 -3.62 1.56 2.96
CA THR A 238 -2.60 0.64 3.47
C THR A 238 -2.98 0.08 4.85
N ALA A 239 -3.46 0.92 5.75
CA ALA A 239 -3.91 0.51 7.09
C ALA A 239 -5.09 -0.47 7.01
N THR A 240 -6.08 -0.18 6.16
CA THR A 240 -7.26 -1.03 5.98
C THR A 240 -6.86 -2.40 5.44
N VAL A 241 -5.98 -2.45 4.43
CA VAL A 241 -5.45 -3.72 3.90
C VAL A 241 -4.66 -4.45 4.96
N ALA A 242 -3.76 -3.76 5.68
CA ALA A 242 -2.92 -4.38 6.68
C ALA A 242 -3.75 -5.06 7.79
N LEU A 243 -4.80 -4.39 8.27
CA LEU A 243 -5.71 -4.93 9.28
C LEU A 243 -6.57 -6.08 8.73
N MET A 244 -7.18 -5.91 7.55
CA MET A 244 -8.02 -6.95 6.97
C MET A 244 -7.21 -8.21 6.64
N LEU A 245 -6.01 -8.02 6.12
CA LEU A 245 -5.15 -9.12 5.75
C LEU A 245 -4.61 -9.86 6.98
N SER A 246 -4.25 -9.15 8.06
CA SER A 246 -3.81 -9.80 9.30
C SER A 246 -4.92 -10.63 9.94
N LEU A 247 -6.16 -10.15 9.89
CA LEU A 247 -7.34 -10.90 10.34
C LEU A 247 -7.54 -12.15 9.48
N ILE A 248 -7.56 -12.01 8.14
CA ILE A 248 -7.76 -13.14 7.23
C ILE A 248 -6.66 -14.20 7.44
N ILE A 249 -5.39 -13.78 7.48
CA ILE A 249 -4.26 -14.72 7.67
C ILE A 249 -4.36 -15.43 9.01
N THR A 250 -4.65 -14.72 10.10
CA THR A 250 -4.79 -15.33 11.43
C THR A 250 -5.90 -16.38 11.43
N GLN A 251 -7.09 -16.04 10.92
CA GLN A 251 -8.21 -16.98 10.84
C GLN A 251 -7.92 -18.17 9.92
N LEU A 252 -7.20 -17.94 8.83
CA LEU A 252 -6.79 -18.99 7.90
C LEU A 252 -5.76 -19.94 8.55
N GLN A 253 -4.83 -19.41 9.35
CA GLN A 253 -3.87 -20.19 10.11
C GLN A 253 -4.55 -21.01 11.21
N ASP A 254 -5.53 -20.45 11.91
CA ASP A 254 -6.32 -21.18 12.92
C ASP A 254 -7.11 -22.33 12.30
N MET A 255 -7.73 -22.09 11.13
CA MET A 255 -8.48 -23.12 10.40
C MET A 255 -7.56 -24.22 9.83
N LEU A 256 -6.32 -23.89 9.48
CA LEU A 256 -5.34 -24.80 8.86
C LEU A 256 -4.16 -25.13 9.79
N TYR A 257 -4.34 -25.04 11.12
CA TYR A 257 -3.26 -25.26 12.08
C TYR A 257 -2.72 -26.70 12.07
N TYR A 258 -3.57 -27.68 11.74
CA TYR A 258 -3.21 -29.11 11.72
C TYR A 258 -2.07 -29.44 10.73
N THR A 259 -1.40 -30.57 10.98
CA THR A 259 -0.33 -31.08 10.12
C THR A 259 -0.82 -32.20 9.20
N VAL A 260 -0.23 -32.31 8.01
CA VAL A 260 -0.56 -33.34 7.01
C VAL A 260 0.63 -34.25 6.75
N CYS A 261 0.35 -35.55 6.65
CA CYS A 261 1.31 -36.61 6.35
C CYS A 261 0.88 -37.35 5.07
N TRP A 262 1.86 -37.88 4.34
CA TRP A 262 1.61 -38.77 3.21
C TRP A 262 1.39 -40.19 3.75
N ASP A 263 0.13 -40.61 3.85
CA ASP A 263 -0.23 -41.86 4.49
C ASP A 263 -1.24 -42.66 3.65
N THR A 264 -1.35 -43.94 3.98
CA THR A 264 -2.23 -44.91 3.32
C THR A 264 -3.69 -44.61 3.68
N ILE A 265 -4.53 -44.35 2.67
CA ILE A 265 -5.97 -44.15 2.84
C ILE A 265 -6.70 -45.47 2.66
N PHE A 266 -6.32 -46.22 1.62
CA PHE A 266 -6.90 -47.51 1.31
C PHE A 266 -5.78 -48.47 0.92
N SER A 267 -5.67 -49.57 1.68
CA SER A 267 -4.78 -50.67 1.32
C SER A 267 -5.62 -51.93 1.11
N TRP A 268 -5.55 -52.49 -0.09
CA TRP A 268 -6.19 -53.77 -0.39
C TRP A 268 -5.13 -54.87 -0.30
N LYS A 269 -5.28 -55.74 0.69
CA LYS A 269 -4.35 -56.84 0.98
C LYS A 269 -5.09 -58.18 1.04
N PRO A 270 -5.59 -58.74 -0.08
CA PRO A 270 -6.04 -60.11 -0.07
C PRO A 270 -4.80 -61.00 0.17
N LEU A 271 -4.81 -61.80 1.25
CA LEU A 271 -3.73 -62.74 1.64
C LEU A 271 -2.41 -62.10 2.12
N GLY A 272 -2.43 -60.85 2.61
CA GLY A 272 -1.25 -60.21 3.22
C GLY A 272 -0.23 -59.62 2.22
N ILE A 273 -0.47 -59.78 0.92
CA ILE A 273 0.30 -59.13 -0.14
C ILE A 273 -0.37 -57.79 -0.48
N THR A 274 0.39 -56.69 -0.44
CA THR A 274 -0.07 -55.37 -0.88
C THR A 274 -0.14 -55.32 -2.39
N ILE A 275 -1.35 -55.41 -2.97
CA ILE A 275 -1.56 -55.28 -4.42
C ILE A 275 -1.81 -53.82 -4.80
N ILE A 276 -2.61 -53.11 -3.99
CA ILE A 276 -2.94 -51.70 -4.20
C ILE A 276 -2.76 -50.96 -2.88
N ASP A 277 -1.85 -49.98 -2.88
CA ASP A 277 -1.63 -49.06 -1.76
C ASP A 277 -1.89 -47.62 -2.21
N PHE A 278 -3.10 -47.13 -1.94
CA PHE A 278 -3.48 -45.77 -2.28
C PHE A 278 -3.08 -44.82 -1.16
N LYS A 279 -1.99 -44.08 -1.40
CA LYS A 279 -1.47 -43.05 -0.49
C LYS A 279 -1.92 -41.68 -0.92
N PHE A 280 -2.27 -40.85 0.05
CA PHE A 280 -2.66 -39.48 -0.17
C PHE A 280 -2.37 -38.64 1.08
N TRP A 281 -2.51 -37.32 0.97
CA TRP A 281 -2.39 -36.43 2.11
C TRP A 281 -3.52 -36.66 3.10
N LYS A 282 -3.18 -36.92 4.37
CA LYS A 282 -4.12 -37.08 5.48
C LYS A 282 -3.63 -36.28 6.68
N ALA A 283 -4.55 -35.79 7.50
CA ALA A 283 -4.18 -35.18 8.78
C ALA A 283 -3.43 -36.19 9.66
N SER A 284 -2.32 -35.77 10.26
CA SER A 284 -1.51 -36.63 11.16
C SER A 284 -2.26 -36.99 12.45
N SER A 285 -3.05 -36.04 12.97
CA SER A 285 -3.85 -36.15 14.17
C SER A 285 -5.32 -35.83 13.86
N TRP A 286 -6.22 -36.77 14.16
CA TRP A 286 -7.65 -36.60 13.96
C TRP A 286 -8.29 -35.62 14.94
N ASP A 287 -7.78 -35.53 16.18
CA ASP A 287 -8.29 -34.60 17.19
C ASP A 287 -8.00 -33.14 16.81
N GLU A 288 -6.77 -32.85 16.36
CA GLU A 288 -6.39 -31.53 15.87
C GLU A 288 -7.19 -31.12 14.63
N PHE A 289 -7.42 -32.05 13.70
CA PHE A 289 -8.18 -31.81 12.48
C PHE A 289 -9.63 -31.41 12.78
N THR A 290 -10.32 -32.16 13.65
CA THR A 290 -11.74 -31.93 13.93
C THR A 290 -12.00 -30.61 14.66
N LYS A 291 -11.03 -30.14 15.46
CA LYS A 291 -11.01 -28.85 16.14
C LYS A 291 -10.66 -27.69 15.22
N ALA A 292 -9.70 -27.87 14.30
CA ALA A 292 -9.27 -26.82 13.38
C ALA A 292 -10.30 -26.57 12.26
N VAL A 293 -10.75 -27.63 11.58
CA VAL A 293 -11.61 -27.53 10.40
C VAL A 293 -13.08 -27.56 10.80
N THR A 294 -13.54 -26.51 11.49
CA THR A 294 -14.95 -26.37 11.89
C THR A 294 -15.72 -25.41 10.98
N PRO A 295 -17.04 -25.61 10.78
CA PRO A 295 -17.87 -24.65 10.05
C PRO A 295 -17.79 -23.24 10.64
N LYS A 296 -17.65 -23.12 11.97
CA LYS A 296 -17.49 -21.85 12.68
C LYS A 296 -16.25 -21.09 12.20
N ASN A 297 -15.08 -21.74 12.19
CA ASN A 297 -13.84 -21.14 11.72
C ASN A 297 -13.91 -20.78 10.24
N PHE A 298 -14.53 -21.64 9.43
CA PHE A 298 -14.79 -21.35 8.02
C PHE A 298 -15.64 -20.08 7.82
N PHE A 299 -16.72 -19.92 8.60
CA PHE A 299 -17.57 -18.72 8.51
C PHE A 299 -16.81 -17.45 8.92
N TYR A 300 -15.91 -17.49 9.91
CA TYR A 300 -15.08 -16.34 10.25
C TYR A 300 -14.14 -15.92 9.11
N VAL A 301 -13.49 -16.90 8.45
CA VAL A 301 -12.66 -16.63 7.27
C VAL A 301 -13.51 -16.06 6.14
N LEU A 302 -14.66 -16.66 5.86
CA LEU A 302 -15.56 -16.23 4.78
C LEU A 302 -16.07 -14.81 5.01
N ILE A 303 -16.54 -14.49 6.22
CA ILE A 303 -16.98 -13.13 6.58
C ILE A 303 -15.83 -12.14 6.41
N SER A 304 -14.63 -12.47 6.87
CA SER A 304 -13.46 -11.58 6.75
C SER A 304 -13.10 -11.32 5.29
N CYS A 305 -13.12 -12.34 4.42
CA CYS A 305 -12.88 -12.17 2.98
C CYS A 305 -13.99 -11.36 2.29
N VAL A 306 -15.26 -11.54 2.68
CA VAL A 306 -16.38 -10.76 2.14
C VAL A 306 -16.29 -9.30 2.56
N LEU A 307 -16.00 -9.03 3.83
CA LEU A 307 -15.80 -7.66 4.33
C LEU A 307 -14.64 -6.99 3.59
N PHE A 308 -13.51 -7.68 3.43
CA PHE A 308 -12.38 -7.15 2.69
C PHE A 308 -12.74 -6.78 1.25
N ARG A 309 -13.56 -7.58 0.57
CA ARG A 309 -14.07 -7.25 -0.77
C ARG A 309 -15.02 -6.06 -0.79
N VAL A 310 -15.83 -5.87 0.25
CA VAL A 310 -16.84 -4.80 0.30
C VAL A 310 -16.22 -3.45 0.65
N TYR A 311 -15.21 -3.45 1.52
CA TYR A 311 -14.58 -2.22 2.03
C TYR A 311 -13.39 -1.73 1.21
N MET A 312 -12.78 -2.58 0.38
CA MET A 312 -11.84 -2.14 -0.68
C MET A 312 -12.61 -1.85 -1.95
#